data_AF-A0A520I8U0-F1
#
_entry.id   AF-A0A520I8U0-F1
#
_cell.length_a   1.000
_cell.length_b   1.000
_cell.length_c   1.000
_cell.angle_alpha   90.00
_cell.angle_beta   90.00
_cell.angle_gamma   90.00
#
_symmetry.space_group_name_H-M   'P 1'
#
loop_
_entity.id
_entity.type
_entity.pdbx_description
1 polymer ?
#
loop_
_entity_poly.entity_id
_entity_poly.type
_entity_poly.pdbx_seq_one_letter_code
_entity_poly.pdbx_strand_id
1 'polypeptide(L)'
;MSPIALLFLVLGLGLIGWLTARVRATRFRAGSTVRFSSLPSHHGWYVALWTAIPPLVFLVIWSMTAPALVTDAVLATPAAIQLPPPGFDRASILSEARSLAEGRSFGAFHGLARTLAPSYAAAQSRYDWIATAVALLLAFAGGAFAFTRVKPGFGARTQVERVVMLMLLGASLIAILTTVGIVASLLYESARFFSVVPITDFLFGTHWSPQVIDARDPGASLGAVPLFWGTFFIGAVIAMIVA
;
A
#
# COMPACT_ATOMS: atom_id res chain seq x y z
N MET A 1 -14.63 -9.77 -9.49
CA MET A 1 -15.30 -9.37 -8.22
C MET A 1 -14.64 -8.10 -7.72
N SER A 2 -15.33 -7.21 -6.99
CA SER A 2 -14.66 -6.02 -6.45
C SER A 2 -13.52 -6.43 -5.50
N PRO A 3 -12.34 -5.76 -5.54
CA PRO A 3 -11.21 -6.09 -4.66
C PRO A 3 -11.60 -6.07 -3.17
N ILE A 4 -12.46 -5.13 -2.78
CA ILE A 4 -12.97 -4.98 -1.42
C ILE A 4 -13.77 -6.22 -0.99
N ALA A 5 -14.70 -6.69 -1.83
CA ALA A 5 -15.47 -7.91 -1.54
C ALA A 5 -14.56 -9.14 -1.39
N LEU A 6 -13.52 -9.25 -2.21
CA LEU A 6 -12.55 -10.35 -2.12
C LEU A 6 -11.78 -10.29 -0.79
N LEU A 7 -11.37 -9.09 -0.36
CA LEU A 7 -10.74 -8.86 0.94
C LEU A 7 -11.64 -9.31 2.10
N PHE A 8 -12.91 -8.90 2.10
CA PHE A 8 -13.88 -9.33 3.11
C PHE A 8 -14.12 -10.84 3.08
N LEU A 9 -14.15 -11.45 1.91
CA LEU A 9 -14.31 -12.90 1.75
C LEU A 9 -13.13 -13.66 2.36
N VAL A 10 -11.89 -13.24 2.09
CA VAL A 10 -10.68 -13.84 2.66
C VAL A 10 -10.64 -13.69 4.18
N LEU A 11 -10.98 -12.49 4.70
CA LEU A 11 -11.06 -12.26 6.14
C LEU A 11 -12.18 -13.08 6.80
N GLY A 12 -13.34 -13.21 6.13
CA GLY A 12 -14.44 -14.04 6.56
C GLY A 12 -14.08 -15.52 6.64
N LEU A 13 -13.38 -16.05 5.61
CA LEU A 13 -12.84 -17.41 5.63
C LEU A 13 -11.80 -17.59 6.74
N GLY A 14 -10.96 -16.59 6.99
CA GLY A 14 -10.02 -16.58 8.11
C GLY A 14 -10.74 -16.65 9.46
N LEU A 15 -11.84 -15.92 9.64
CA LEU A 15 -12.66 -15.96 10.85
C LEU A 15 -13.33 -17.33 11.04
N ILE A 16 -13.86 -17.93 9.98
CA ILE A 16 -14.43 -19.29 10.01
C ILE A 16 -13.35 -20.31 10.38
N GLY A 17 -12.15 -20.20 9.79
CA GLY A 17 -10.99 -21.02 10.14
C GLY A 17 -10.59 -20.86 11.60
N TRP A 18 -10.61 -19.63 12.13
CA TRP A 18 -10.33 -19.34 13.53
C TRP A 18 -11.33 -20.02 14.47
N LEU A 19 -12.63 -19.86 14.21
CA LEU A 19 -13.70 -20.42 15.03
C LEU A 19 -13.65 -21.96 15.05
N THR A 20 -13.54 -22.58 13.89
CA THR A 20 -13.52 -24.05 13.75
C THR A 20 -12.29 -24.67 14.42
N ALA A 21 -11.11 -24.09 14.24
CA ALA A 21 -9.88 -24.56 14.88
C ALA A 21 -9.90 -24.35 16.40
N ARG A 22 -10.47 -23.23 16.88
CA ARG A 22 -10.65 -22.98 18.32
C ARG A 22 -11.57 -24.03 18.96
N VAL A 23 -12.72 -24.33 18.34
CA VAL A 23 -13.67 -25.34 18.84
C VAL A 23 -13.05 -26.74 18.83
N ARG A 24 -12.25 -27.08 17.81
CA ARG A 24 -11.51 -28.35 17.81
C ARG A 24 -10.48 -28.41 18.93
N ALA A 25 -9.77 -27.32 19.19
CA ALA A 25 -8.74 -27.26 20.22
C ALA A 25 -9.30 -27.26 21.66
N THR A 26 -10.52 -26.76 21.88
CA THR A 26 -11.17 -26.89 23.21
C THR A 26 -11.51 -28.34 23.53
N ARG A 27 -11.87 -29.16 22.53
CA ARG A 27 -12.14 -30.59 22.72
C ARG A 27 -10.93 -31.38 23.19
N PHE A 28 -9.71 -30.94 22.88
CA PHE A 28 -8.49 -31.58 23.40
C PHE A 28 -8.38 -31.51 24.93
N ARG A 29 -9.01 -30.50 25.54
CA ARG A 29 -8.98 -30.30 27.00
C ARG A 29 -10.15 -30.99 27.71
N ALA A 30 -11.20 -31.36 26.99
CA ALA A 30 -12.34 -32.06 27.57
C ALA A 30 -11.92 -33.47 27.99
N GLY A 31 -11.90 -33.75 29.31
CA GLY A 31 -11.53 -35.06 29.86
C GLY A 31 -10.02 -35.35 29.95
N SER A 32 -9.15 -34.39 29.63
CA SER A 32 -7.68 -34.54 29.76
C SER A 32 -7.14 -33.75 30.95
N THR A 33 -6.33 -34.40 31.78
CA THR A 33 -5.55 -33.79 32.88
C THR A 33 -4.16 -33.33 32.43
N VAL A 34 -3.76 -33.63 31.18
CA VAL A 34 -2.45 -33.29 30.63
C VAL A 34 -2.34 -31.78 30.36
N ARG A 35 -1.23 -31.16 30.79
CA ARG A 35 -0.92 -29.77 30.43
C ARG A 35 -0.58 -29.67 28.94
N PHE A 36 -1.30 -28.82 28.23
CA PHE A 36 -1.03 -28.49 26.83
C PHE A 36 -0.11 -27.27 26.71
N SER A 37 0.71 -27.23 25.68
CA SER A 37 1.68 -26.15 25.43
C SER A 37 1.05 -24.86 24.88
N SER A 38 -0.17 -24.91 24.35
CA SER A 38 -0.82 -23.76 23.70
C SER A 38 -2.32 -23.69 24.01
N LEU A 39 -2.85 -22.48 24.20
CA LEU A 39 -4.27 -22.25 24.41
C LEU A 39 -5.08 -22.49 23.12
N PRO A 40 -6.37 -22.85 23.21
CA PRO A 40 -7.23 -23.04 22.03
C PRO A 40 -7.30 -21.84 21.09
N SER A 41 -7.19 -20.61 21.63
CA SER A 41 -7.14 -19.38 20.84
C SER A 41 -5.94 -19.31 19.89
N HIS A 42 -4.78 -19.85 20.27
CA HIS A 42 -3.58 -19.81 19.43
C HIS A 42 -3.69 -20.74 18.23
N HIS A 43 -4.37 -21.87 18.39
CA HIS A 43 -4.69 -22.77 17.26
C HIS A 43 -5.65 -22.09 16.27
N GLY A 44 -6.64 -21.35 16.80
CA GLY A 44 -7.50 -20.48 15.99
C GLY A 44 -6.69 -19.47 15.18
N TRP A 45 -5.82 -18.70 15.84
CA TRP A 45 -4.99 -17.69 15.18
C TRP A 45 -4.04 -18.29 14.15
N TYR A 46 -3.44 -19.44 14.42
CA TYR A 46 -2.59 -20.12 13.47
C TYR A 46 -3.32 -20.47 12.16
N VAL A 47 -4.53 -21.04 12.26
CA VAL A 47 -5.35 -21.36 11.07
C VAL A 47 -5.82 -20.09 10.36
N ALA A 48 -6.25 -19.08 11.10
CA ALA A 48 -6.67 -17.80 10.53
C ALA A 48 -5.54 -17.13 9.73
N LEU A 49 -4.34 -17.06 10.29
CA LEU A 49 -3.17 -16.47 9.64
C LEU A 49 -2.79 -17.23 8.37
N TRP A 50 -2.78 -18.56 8.39
CA TRP A 50 -2.51 -19.37 7.18
C TRP A 50 -3.63 -19.32 6.14
N THR A 51 -4.86 -19.02 6.54
CA THR A 51 -5.99 -18.84 5.61
C THR A 51 -5.94 -17.45 4.97
N ALA A 52 -5.50 -16.42 5.69
CA ALA A 52 -5.54 -15.03 5.23
C ALA A 52 -4.21 -14.55 4.60
N ILE A 53 -3.06 -14.87 5.19
CA ILE A 53 -1.76 -14.31 4.74
C ILE A 53 -1.40 -14.74 3.32
N PRO A 54 -1.40 -16.04 2.95
CA PRO A 54 -1.02 -16.44 1.59
C PRO A 54 -1.85 -15.78 0.48
N PRO A 55 -3.20 -15.75 0.53
CA PRO A 55 -3.96 -15.05 -0.50
C PRO A 55 -3.76 -13.54 -0.46
N LEU A 56 -3.59 -12.91 0.72
CA LEU A 56 -3.30 -11.47 0.78
C LEU A 56 -1.95 -11.12 0.12
N VAL A 57 -0.90 -11.90 0.39
CA VAL A 57 0.40 -11.73 -0.26
C VAL A 57 0.27 -11.91 -1.78
N PHE A 58 -0.45 -12.94 -2.23
CA PHE A 58 -0.73 -13.13 -3.65
C PHE A 58 -1.46 -11.93 -4.26
N LEU A 59 -2.50 -11.39 -3.61
CA LEU A 59 -3.25 -10.25 -4.13
C LEU A 59 -2.42 -8.97 -4.23
N VAL A 60 -1.49 -8.75 -3.30
CA VAL A 60 -0.54 -7.63 -3.37
C VAL A 60 0.41 -7.79 -4.56
N ILE A 61 0.92 -8.99 -4.80
CA ILE A 61 1.78 -9.26 -5.97
C ILE A 61 0.96 -9.17 -7.26
N TRP A 62 -0.27 -9.67 -7.25
CA TRP A 62 -1.17 -9.66 -8.39
C TRP A 62 -1.58 -8.23 -8.77
N SER A 63 -1.83 -7.33 -7.80
CA SER A 63 -2.18 -5.94 -8.09
C SER A 63 -1.05 -5.18 -8.79
N MET A 64 0.20 -5.58 -8.56
CA MET A 64 1.39 -5.01 -9.23
C MET A 64 1.60 -5.58 -10.64
N THR A 65 1.24 -6.85 -10.86
CA THR A 65 1.54 -7.58 -12.11
C THR A 65 0.37 -7.61 -13.11
N ALA A 66 -0.87 -7.64 -12.64
CA ALA A 66 -2.07 -7.71 -13.46
C ALA A 66 -2.23 -6.56 -14.47
N PRO A 67 -1.92 -5.29 -14.15
CA PRO A 67 -2.04 -4.20 -15.13
C PRO A 67 -1.16 -4.41 -16.38
N ALA A 68 0.00 -5.04 -16.21
CA ALA A 68 0.90 -5.38 -17.31
C ALA A 68 0.29 -6.50 -18.17
N LEU A 69 -0.16 -7.59 -17.53
CA LEU A 69 -0.81 -8.73 -18.19
C LEU A 69 -2.07 -8.33 -18.97
N VAL A 70 -2.89 -7.44 -18.39
CA VAL A 70 -4.08 -6.88 -19.03
C VAL A 70 -3.68 -6.07 -20.27
N THR A 71 -2.62 -5.27 -20.17
CA THR A 71 -2.12 -4.47 -21.30
C THR A 71 -1.60 -5.37 -22.42
N ASP A 72 -0.81 -6.40 -22.10
CA ASP A 72 -0.33 -7.37 -23.09
C ASP A 72 -1.48 -8.10 -23.80
N ALA A 73 -2.52 -8.49 -23.05
CA ALA A 73 -3.71 -9.11 -23.62
C ALA A 73 -4.47 -8.16 -24.57
N VAL A 74 -4.53 -6.86 -24.27
CA VAL A 74 -5.14 -5.86 -25.15
C VAL A 74 -4.28 -5.60 -26.39
N LEU A 75 -2.95 -5.57 -26.25
CA LEU A 75 -2.03 -5.40 -27.37
C LEU A 75 -2.06 -6.56 -28.37
N ALA A 76 -2.51 -7.74 -27.95
CA ALA A 76 -2.74 -8.89 -28.84
C ALA A 76 -4.04 -8.78 -29.66
N THR A 77 -4.90 -7.79 -29.39
CA THR A 77 -6.16 -7.62 -30.12
C THR A 77 -5.96 -6.92 -31.47
N PRO A 78 -6.80 -7.18 -32.49
CA PRO A 78 -6.70 -6.50 -33.78
C PRO A 78 -6.82 -4.98 -33.70
N ALA A 79 -7.57 -4.46 -32.71
CA ALA A 79 -7.72 -3.03 -32.49
C ALA A 79 -6.39 -2.34 -32.12
N ALA A 80 -5.44 -3.07 -31.53
CA ALA A 80 -4.12 -2.57 -31.17
C ALA A 80 -3.18 -2.36 -32.37
N ILE A 81 -3.53 -2.87 -33.56
CA ILE A 81 -2.74 -2.69 -34.79
C ILE A 81 -2.65 -1.20 -35.19
N GLN A 82 -3.70 -0.42 -34.86
CA GLN A 82 -3.78 1.00 -35.17
C GLN A 82 -3.01 1.89 -34.17
N LEU A 83 -2.38 1.29 -33.15
CA LEU A 83 -1.64 2.07 -32.16
C LEU A 83 -0.38 2.69 -32.78
N PRO A 84 -0.03 3.91 -32.37
CA PRO A 84 1.26 4.52 -32.73
C PRO A 84 2.45 3.65 -32.29
N PRO A 85 3.65 3.92 -32.85
CA PRO A 85 4.89 3.35 -32.34
C PRO A 85 5.05 3.57 -30.82
N PRO A 86 5.84 2.72 -30.13
CA PRO A 86 6.10 2.88 -28.70
C PRO A 86 6.60 4.29 -28.38
N GLY A 87 5.94 4.97 -27.44
CA GLY A 87 6.21 6.36 -27.10
C GLY A 87 5.10 6.96 -26.22
N PHE A 88 5.19 8.27 -26.00
CA PHE A 88 4.25 9.00 -25.13
C PHE A 88 2.81 8.92 -25.64
N ASP A 89 2.59 9.10 -26.95
CA ASP A 89 1.25 9.09 -27.55
C ASP A 89 0.55 7.74 -27.40
N ARG A 90 1.30 6.64 -27.53
CA ARG A 90 0.74 5.30 -27.27
C ARG A 90 0.40 5.12 -25.79
N ALA A 91 1.28 5.57 -24.89
CA ALA A 91 1.07 5.44 -23.45
C ALA A 91 -0.15 6.24 -22.97
N SER A 92 -0.35 7.46 -23.51
CA SER A 92 -1.51 8.29 -23.20
C SER A 92 -2.82 7.61 -23.66
N ILE A 93 -2.88 7.10 -24.89
CA ILE A 93 -4.04 6.36 -25.41
C ILE A 93 -4.37 5.13 -24.55
N LEU A 94 -3.36 4.32 -24.20
CA LEU A 94 -3.57 3.09 -23.41
C LEU A 94 -4.00 3.38 -21.97
N SER A 95 -3.42 4.40 -21.34
CA SER A 95 -3.81 4.83 -19.98
C SER A 95 -5.23 5.40 -19.95
N GLU A 96 -5.63 6.14 -20.99
CA GLU A 96 -6.99 6.63 -21.16
C GLU A 96 -7.99 5.49 -21.43
N ALA A 97 -7.65 4.54 -22.30
CA ALA A 97 -8.48 3.35 -22.54
C ALA A 97 -8.73 2.55 -21.25
N ARG A 98 -7.68 2.42 -20.41
CA ARG A 98 -7.78 1.77 -19.11
C ARG A 98 -8.65 2.56 -18.12
N SER A 99 -8.52 3.88 -18.06
CA SER A 99 -9.33 4.71 -17.15
C SER A 99 -10.81 4.69 -17.53
N LEU A 100 -11.13 4.67 -18.83
CA LEU A 100 -12.48 4.46 -19.35
C LEU A 100 -13.03 3.08 -18.99
N ALA A 101 -12.24 2.03 -19.17
CA ALA A 101 -12.64 0.65 -18.84
C ALA A 101 -12.95 0.45 -17.35
N GLU A 102 -12.22 1.14 -16.48
CA GLU A 102 -12.45 1.11 -15.03
C GLU A 102 -13.57 2.06 -14.56
N GLY A 103 -14.19 2.83 -15.46
CA GLY A 103 -15.22 3.81 -15.12
C GLY A 103 -14.69 5.03 -14.35
N ARG A 104 -13.37 5.28 -14.39
CA ARG A 104 -12.72 6.45 -13.78
C ARG A 104 -12.78 7.70 -14.66
N SER A 105 -13.11 7.54 -15.95
CA SER A 105 -13.30 8.63 -16.90
C SER A 105 -14.63 8.45 -17.64
N PHE A 106 -15.31 9.57 -17.93
CA PHE A 106 -16.57 9.60 -18.69
C PHE A 106 -16.37 10.01 -20.16
N GLY A 107 -15.16 10.43 -20.54
CA GLY A 107 -14.85 10.96 -21.87
C GLY A 107 -13.53 10.42 -22.42
N ALA A 108 -13.42 10.39 -23.75
CA ALA A 108 -12.23 9.96 -24.47
C ALA A 108 -11.77 11.12 -25.38
N PHE A 109 -10.55 11.61 -25.16
CA PHE A 109 -9.87 12.54 -26.04
C PHE A 109 -9.36 11.84 -27.30
N HIS A 110 -8.94 10.58 -27.17
CA HIS A 110 -8.52 9.76 -28.30
C HIS A 110 -9.62 8.80 -28.75
N GLY A 111 -9.96 8.81 -30.04
CA GLY A 111 -10.92 7.87 -30.62
C GLY A 111 -10.51 6.40 -30.42
N LEU A 112 -9.21 6.11 -30.53
CA LEU A 112 -8.65 4.77 -30.28
C LEU A 112 -8.80 4.32 -28.81
N ALA A 113 -8.83 5.24 -27.84
CA ALA A 113 -9.05 4.87 -26.45
C ALA A 113 -10.48 4.33 -26.24
N ARG A 114 -11.47 4.90 -26.93
CA ARG A 114 -12.87 4.44 -26.89
C ARG A 114 -13.04 3.06 -27.53
N THR A 115 -12.27 2.74 -28.59
CA THR A 115 -12.34 1.42 -29.24
C THR A 115 -11.63 0.33 -28.42
N LEU A 116 -10.57 0.68 -27.71
CA LEU A 116 -9.81 -0.25 -26.86
C LEU A 116 -10.42 -0.45 -25.46
N ALA A 117 -11.21 0.50 -24.96
CA ALA A 117 -11.80 0.42 -23.61
C ALA A 117 -12.62 -0.87 -23.36
N PRO A 118 -13.49 -1.36 -24.29
CA PRO A 118 -14.18 -2.63 -24.10
C PRO A 118 -13.24 -3.84 -24.00
N SER A 119 -12.15 -3.84 -24.78
CA SER A 119 -11.12 -4.89 -24.71
C SER A 119 -10.39 -4.87 -23.37
N TYR A 120 -10.08 -3.68 -22.85
CA TYR A 120 -9.55 -3.51 -21.50
C TYR A 120 -10.53 -4.02 -20.43
N ALA A 121 -11.83 -3.68 -20.53
CA ALA A 121 -12.84 -4.13 -19.58
C ALA A 121 -12.99 -5.67 -19.57
N ALA A 122 -12.99 -6.29 -20.75
CA ALA A 122 -13.06 -7.75 -20.88
C ALA A 122 -11.80 -8.43 -20.34
N ALA A 123 -10.61 -7.91 -20.68
CA ALA A 123 -9.34 -8.41 -20.17
C ALA A 123 -9.25 -8.26 -18.64
N GLN A 124 -9.60 -7.10 -18.11
CA GLN A 124 -9.63 -6.83 -16.67
C GLN A 124 -10.55 -7.82 -15.95
N SER A 125 -11.78 -8.01 -16.44
CA SER A 125 -12.73 -8.98 -15.88
C SER A 125 -12.16 -10.40 -15.85
N ARG A 126 -11.49 -10.84 -16.92
CA ARG A 126 -10.84 -12.15 -16.99
C ARG A 126 -9.75 -12.30 -15.93
N TYR A 127 -8.84 -11.32 -15.81
CA TYR A 127 -7.76 -11.39 -14.83
C TYR A 127 -8.27 -11.25 -13.39
N ASP A 128 -9.35 -10.50 -13.15
CA ASP A 128 -9.99 -10.42 -11.84
C ASP A 128 -10.60 -11.77 -11.42
N TRP A 129 -11.19 -12.52 -12.36
CA TRP A 129 -11.70 -13.87 -12.10
C TRP A 129 -10.58 -14.86 -11.81
N ILE A 130 -9.46 -14.77 -12.54
CA ILE A 130 -8.27 -15.58 -12.26
C ILE A 130 -7.74 -15.27 -10.85
N ALA A 131 -7.60 -13.99 -10.51
CA ALA A 131 -7.17 -13.55 -9.19
C ALA A 131 -8.07 -14.11 -8.09
N THR A 132 -9.39 -14.03 -8.29
CA THR A 132 -10.39 -14.53 -7.35
C THR A 132 -10.26 -16.04 -7.15
N ALA A 133 -10.15 -16.80 -8.24
CA ALA A 133 -10.02 -18.26 -8.17
C ALA A 133 -8.73 -18.68 -7.46
N VAL A 134 -7.60 -18.05 -7.80
CA VAL A 134 -6.30 -18.35 -7.17
C VAL A 134 -6.28 -17.94 -5.70
N ALA A 135 -6.80 -16.77 -5.36
CA ALA A 135 -6.89 -16.32 -3.97
C ALA A 135 -7.76 -17.26 -3.12
N LEU A 136 -8.90 -17.73 -3.64
CA LEU A 136 -9.73 -18.69 -2.93
C LEU A 136 -9.03 -20.04 -2.77
N LEU A 137 -8.38 -20.53 -3.83
CA LEU A 137 -7.61 -21.76 -3.76
C LEU A 137 -6.52 -21.67 -2.69
N LEU A 138 -5.77 -20.57 -2.65
CA LEU A 138 -4.74 -20.33 -1.63
C LEU A 138 -5.34 -20.24 -0.22
N ALA A 139 -6.49 -19.58 -0.06
CA ALA A 139 -7.17 -19.50 1.24
C ALA A 139 -7.59 -20.89 1.74
N PHE A 140 -8.24 -21.70 0.88
CA PHE A 140 -8.65 -23.05 1.22
C PHE A 140 -7.45 -23.98 1.45
N ALA A 141 -6.43 -23.93 0.61
CA ALA A 141 -5.23 -24.75 0.75
C ALA A 141 -4.46 -24.40 2.03
N GLY A 142 -4.26 -23.10 2.31
CA GLY A 142 -3.61 -22.62 3.52
C GLY A 142 -4.40 -22.98 4.79
N GLY A 143 -5.72 -22.75 4.76
CA GLY A 143 -6.61 -23.11 5.86
C GLY A 143 -6.67 -24.61 6.12
N ALA A 144 -6.82 -25.44 5.09
CA ALA A 144 -6.81 -26.90 5.21
C ALA A 144 -5.47 -27.42 5.71
N PHE A 145 -4.36 -26.93 5.15
CA PHE A 145 -3.01 -27.27 5.60
C PHE A 145 -2.83 -26.95 7.09
N ALA A 146 -3.18 -25.74 7.53
CA ALA A 146 -3.07 -25.36 8.92
C ALA A 146 -4.02 -26.17 9.83
N PHE A 147 -5.23 -26.46 9.37
CA PHE A 147 -6.21 -27.25 10.13
C PHE A 147 -5.77 -28.70 10.34
N THR A 148 -5.07 -29.32 9.37
CA THR A 148 -4.49 -30.67 9.54
C THR A 148 -3.37 -30.72 10.58
N ARG A 149 -2.70 -29.58 10.84
CA ARG A 149 -1.62 -29.44 11.82
C ARG A 149 -2.12 -29.19 13.25
N VAL A 150 -3.41 -28.87 13.43
CA VAL A 150 -4.04 -28.68 14.76
C VAL A 150 -4.07 -30.02 15.51
N LYS A 151 -3.07 -30.23 16.35
CA LYS A 151 -2.87 -31.43 17.19
C LYS A 151 -2.53 -31.01 18.63
N PRO A 152 -2.80 -31.84 19.65
CA PRO A 152 -2.61 -31.46 21.05
C PRO A 152 -1.17 -31.06 21.44
N GLY A 153 -0.16 -31.63 20.78
CA GLY A 153 1.25 -31.31 21.00
C GLY A 153 1.81 -30.19 20.12
N PHE A 154 1.01 -29.57 19.26
CA PHE A 154 1.50 -28.55 18.32
C PHE A 154 1.72 -27.21 19.03
N GLY A 155 2.93 -26.65 18.89
CA GLY A 155 3.30 -25.34 19.42
C GLY A 155 2.71 -24.18 18.63
N ALA A 156 1.37 -24.06 18.60
CA ALA A 156 0.68 -23.00 17.86
C ALA A 156 1.12 -21.59 18.31
N ARG A 157 1.40 -21.41 19.62
CA ARG A 157 1.86 -20.14 20.18
C ARG A 157 3.14 -19.64 19.51
N THR A 158 4.19 -20.45 19.49
CA THR A 158 5.49 -20.07 18.93
C THR A 158 5.40 -19.69 17.46
N GLN A 159 4.54 -20.36 16.69
CA GLN A 159 4.35 -20.06 15.28
C GLN A 159 3.61 -18.74 15.07
N VAL A 160 2.55 -18.47 15.84
CA VAL A 160 1.83 -17.19 15.80
C VAL A 160 2.75 -16.05 16.22
N GLU A 161 3.48 -16.20 17.32
CA GLU A 161 4.45 -15.21 17.80
C GLU A 161 5.52 -14.92 16.74
N ARG A 162 6.05 -15.95 16.07
CA ARG A 162 7.03 -15.77 14.99
C ARG A 162 6.48 -14.96 13.82
N VAL A 163 5.24 -15.21 13.40
CA VAL A 163 4.58 -14.45 12.32
C VAL A 163 4.37 -12.99 12.73
N VAL A 164 3.86 -12.74 13.94
CA VAL A 164 3.66 -11.38 14.45
C VAL A 164 4.99 -10.64 14.57
N MET A 165 6.03 -11.27 15.12
CA MET A 165 7.37 -10.69 15.22
C MET A 165 7.96 -10.33 13.86
N LEU A 166 7.78 -11.19 12.85
CA LEU A 166 8.25 -10.91 11.49
C LEU A 166 7.48 -9.74 10.85
N MET A 167 6.17 -9.65 11.08
CA MET A 167 5.35 -8.52 10.63
C MET A 167 5.79 -7.21 11.29
N LEU A 168 6.01 -7.22 12.61
CA LEU A 168 6.48 -6.05 13.36
C LEU A 168 7.90 -5.63 12.94
N LEU A 169 8.79 -6.59 12.70
CA LEU A 169 10.14 -6.33 12.18
C LEU A 169 10.08 -5.68 10.78
N GLY A 170 9.23 -6.20 9.89
CA GLY A 170 9.04 -5.62 8.56
C GLY A 170 8.48 -4.19 8.64
N ALA A 171 7.46 -3.97 9.48
CA ALA A 171 6.87 -2.65 9.67
C ALA A 171 7.87 -1.65 10.26
N SER A 172 8.65 -2.04 11.26
CA SER A 172 9.66 -1.16 11.86
C SER A 172 10.80 -0.86 10.90
N LEU A 173 11.24 -1.84 10.10
CA LEU A 173 12.27 -1.62 9.07
C LEU A 173 11.80 -0.61 8.03
N ILE A 174 10.58 -0.73 7.52
CA ILE A 174 10.00 0.22 6.57
C ILE A 174 9.92 1.62 7.19
N ALA A 175 9.46 1.73 8.45
CA ALA A 175 9.39 3.01 9.16
C ALA A 175 10.77 3.66 9.31
N ILE A 176 11.79 2.91 9.73
CA ILE A 176 13.16 3.42 9.87
C ILE A 176 13.72 3.86 8.52
N LEU A 177 13.57 3.04 7.46
CA LEU A 177 14.03 3.40 6.11
C LEU A 177 13.33 4.65 5.58
N THR A 178 12.03 4.81 5.85
CA THR A 178 11.27 6.01 5.46
C THR A 178 11.77 7.24 6.20
N THR A 179 11.98 7.16 7.52
CA THR A 179 12.54 8.27 8.31
C THR A 179 13.93 8.66 7.82
N VAL A 180 14.81 7.67 7.57
CA VAL A 180 16.14 7.92 7.01
C VAL A 180 16.04 8.57 5.63
N GLY A 181 15.14 8.08 4.77
CA GLY A 181 14.91 8.65 3.44
C GLY A 181 14.44 10.10 3.48
N ILE A 182 13.48 10.42 4.35
CA ILE A 182 12.99 11.80 4.54
C ILE A 182 14.12 12.69 5.05
N VAL A 183 14.84 12.27 6.10
CA VAL A 183 15.94 13.06 6.66
C VAL A 183 17.04 13.27 5.63
N ALA A 184 17.46 12.23 4.91
CA ALA A 184 18.47 12.35 3.86
C ALA A 184 18.02 13.28 2.72
N SER A 185 16.76 13.18 2.29
CA SER A 185 16.19 14.06 1.28
C SER A 185 16.18 15.52 1.74
N LEU A 186 15.76 15.79 2.98
CA LEU A 186 15.70 17.14 3.54
C LEU A 186 17.11 17.70 3.74
N LEU A 187 18.07 16.90 4.20
CA LEU A 187 19.46 17.33 4.36
C LEU A 187 20.09 17.66 3.01
N TYR A 188 19.86 16.83 1.98
CA TYR A 188 20.40 17.07 0.65
C TYR A 188 19.85 18.37 0.04
N GLU A 189 18.53 18.56 0.06
CA GLU A 189 17.93 19.77 -0.50
C GLU A 189 18.26 21.02 0.32
N SER A 190 18.36 20.90 1.65
CA SER A 190 18.82 22.00 2.50
C SER A 190 20.28 22.36 2.20
N ALA A 191 21.17 21.38 2.02
CA ALA A 191 22.57 21.63 1.67
C ALA A 191 22.70 22.33 0.31
N ARG A 192 21.90 21.92 -0.68
CA ARG A 192 21.83 22.58 -1.99
C ARG A 192 21.30 24.01 -1.86
N PHE A 193 20.25 24.23 -1.09
CA PHE A 193 19.72 25.57 -0.81
C PHE A 193 20.79 26.47 -0.17
N PHE A 194 21.46 25.99 0.87
CA PHE A 194 22.48 26.77 1.58
C PHE A 194 23.80 26.97 0.80
N SER A 195 24.00 26.24 -0.31
CA SER A 195 25.07 26.54 -1.25
C SER A 195 24.80 27.77 -2.12
N VAL A 196 23.51 28.14 -2.27
CA VAL A 196 23.05 29.29 -3.05
C VAL A 196 22.74 30.48 -2.13
N VAL A 197 22.15 30.23 -0.97
CA VAL A 197 21.79 31.25 0.03
C VAL A 197 22.64 31.01 1.29
N PRO A 198 23.57 31.91 1.65
CA PRO A 198 24.34 31.77 2.88
C PRO A 198 23.43 31.64 4.11
N ILE A 199 23.81 30.76 5.04
CA ILE A 199 23.04 30.51 6.27
C ILE A 199 22.84 31.80 7.08
N THR A 200 23.82 32.71 7.06
CA THR A 200 23.74 34.01 7.77
C THR A 200 22.65 34.90 7.21
N ASP A 201 22.55 34.98 5.87
CA ASP A 201 21.58 35.84 5.20
C ASP A 201 20.16 35.27 5.37
N PHE A 202 20.04 33.94 5.34
CA PHE A 202 18.81 33.26 5.68
C PHE A 202 18.39 33.49 7.15
N LEU A 203 19.28 33.30 8.12
CA LEU A 203 18.91 33.37 9.54
C LEU A 203 18.68 34.80 10.05
N PHE A 204 19.48 35.76 9.58
CA PHE A 204 19.45 37.15 10.06
C PHE A 204 18.81 38.13 9.09
N GLY A 205 18.46 37.71 7.88
CA GLY A 205 17.80 38.55 6.89
C GLY A 205 16.46 39.08 7.41
N THR A 206 16.24 40.38 7.21
CA THR A 206 15.05 41.12 7.66
C THR A 206 13.98 41.26 6.59
N HIS A 207 14.25 40.78 5.37
CA HIS A 207 13.35 40.86 4.23
C HIS A 207 12.92 39.46 3.79
N TRP A 208 11.61 39.26 3.64
CA TRP A 208 11.03 38.04 3.09
C TRP A 208 10.18 38.38 1.87
N SER A 209 10.69 38.10 0.67
CA SER A 209 10.02 38.31 -0.61
C SER A 209 10.37 37.21 -1.62
N PRO A 210 9.75 36.01 -1.50
CA PRO A 210 10.05 34.87 -2.37
C PRO A 210 9.62 35.06 -3.84
N GLN A 211 8.88 36.14 -4.14
CA GLN A 211 8.42 36.48 -5.50
C GLN A 211 9.48 37.23 -6.32
N VAL A 212 10.46 37.86 -5.65
CA VAL A 212 11.48 38.71 -6.28
C VAL A 212 12.85 38.24 -5.82
N ILE A 213 13.36 37.18 -6.46
CA ILE A 213 14.70 36.64 -6.20
C ILE A 213 15.66 37.26 -7.23
N ASP A 214 16.63 38.05 -6.77
CA ASP A 214 17.72 38.52 -7.62
C ASP A 214 18.67 37.35 -7.88
N ALA A 215 18.94 37.06 -9.16
CA ALA A 215 19.86 36.00 -9.55
C ALA A 215 21.31 36.27 -9.14
N ARG A 216 21.67 37.55 -8.85
CA ARG A 216 23.01 37.95 -8.41
C ARG A 216 23.21 37.83 -6.91
N ASP A 217 22.14 38.00 -6.14
CA ASP A 217 22.13 37.84 -4.69
C ASP A 217 20.79 37.25 -4.21
N PRO A 218 20.67 35.91 -4.28
CA PRO A 218 19.45 35.23 -3.88
C PRO A 218 19.15 35.37 -2.38
N GLY A 219 20.18 35.60 -1.55
CA GLY A 219 20.08 35.62 -0.09
C GLY A 219 19.42 36.87 0.47
N ALA A 220 19.50 38.00 -0.23
CA ALA A 220 18.94 39.29 0.22
C ALA A 220 17.41 39.30 0.42
N SER A 221 16.68 38.37 -0.22
CA SER A 221 15.21 38.33 -0.23
C SER A 221 14.59 37.20 0.60
N LEU A 222 15.41 36.30 1.15
CA LEU A 222 14.99 35.04 1.78
C LEU A 222 15.32 34.98 3.28
N GLY A 223 15.13 36.09 4.00
CA GLY A 223 15.36 36.17 5.43
C GLY A 223 14.26 35.52 6.28
N ALA A 224 14.65 34.73 7.28
CA ALA A 224 13.75 33.98 8.15
C ALA A 224 13.22 34.79 9.34
N VAL A 225 13.87 35.90 9.71
CA VAL A 225 13.48 36.72 10.88
C VAL A 225 12.01 37.17 10.82
N PRO A 226 11.48 37.68 9.69
CA PRO A 226 10.07 38.08 9.60
C PRO A 226 9.10 36.92 9.79
N LEU A 227 9.45 35.70 9.38
CA LEU A 227 8.61 34.50 9.53
C LEU A 227 8.51 34.06 10.99
N PHE A 228 9.64 34.01 11.69
CA PHE A 228 9.66 33.71 13.12
C PHE A 228 8.91 34.78 13.92
N TRP A 229 9.12 36.06 13.58
CA TRP A 229 8.45 37.16 14.24
C TRP A 229 6.94 37.16 14.00
N GLY A 230 6.49 36.90 12.77
CA GLY A 230 5.06 36.76 12.47
C GLY A 230 4.40 35.62 13.25
N THR A 231 5.07 34.47 13.35
CA THR A 231 4.57 33.31 14.11
C THR A 231 4.52 33.60 15.61
N PHE A 232 5.57 34.22 16.16
CA PHE A 232 5.62 34.64 17.56
C PHE A 232 4.56 35.69 17.88
N PHE A 233 4.41 36.71 17.03
CA PHE A 233 3.47 37.81 17.26
C PHE A 233 2.02 37.33 17.23
N ILE A 234 1.65 36.51 16.24
CA ILE A 234 0.28 35.98 16.14
C ILE A 234 0.01 34.96 17.27
N GLY A 235 0.90 33.98 17.43
CA GLY A 235 0.68 32.86 18.35
C GLY A 235 0.90 33.21 19.81
N ALA A 236 2.03 33.82 20.16
CA ALA A 236 2.41 34.06 21.54
C ALA A 236 1.88 35.39 22.10
N VAL A 237 1.74 36.42 21.25
CA VAL A 237 1.29 37.75 21.72
C VAL A 237 -0.21 37.91 21.52
N ILE A 238 -0.71 37.93 20.28
CA ILE A 238 -2.12 38.22 20.01
C ILE A 238 -3.03 37.13 20.60
N ALA A 239 -2.78 35.85 20.30
CA ALA A 239 -3.68 34.78 20.74
C ALA A 239 -3.71 34.61 22.27
N MET A 240 -2.59 34.83 22.96
CA MET A 240 -2.53 34.74 24.43
C MET A 240 -3.11 35.98 25.15
N ILE A 241 -3.10 37.15 24.51
CA ILE A 241 -3.75 38.35 25.04
C ILE A 241 -5.28 38.27 24.89
N VAL A 242 -5.76 37.54 23.88
CA VAL A 242 -7.20 37.31 23.64
C VAL A 242 -7.76 36.16 24.50
N ALA A 243 -6.92 35.24 24.95
CA ALA A 243 -7.28 34.09 25.80
C ALA A 243 -7.48 34.48 27.28
#